data_AF-A0A1Q9VNR5-F1
#
_entry.id   AF-A0A1Q9VNR5-F1
#
_cell.length_a   1.000
_cell.length_b   1.000
_cell.length_c   1.000
_cell.angle_alpha   90.00
_cell.angle_beta   90.00
_cell.angle_gamma   90.00
#
_symmetry.space_group_name_H-M   'P 1'
#
loop_
_entity.id
_entity.type
_entity.pdbx_description
1 polymer ?
#
loop_
_entity_poly.entity_id
_entity_poly.type
_entity_poly.pdbx_seq_one_letter_code
_entity_poly.pdbx_strand_id
1 'polypeptide(L)'
;MHDGLPQLDAARVSALLDAAGDSALNCVRRSTVFRRMGDGTLPFAGRAAYLEQHWEGLRILRSALASPGATPGPAVDAVSLASLCSGLSGATDQFSGALDRAHATARWRDRHVTMPSMLQFRRHIAELQDNGDVIGLVAHAYLRLLVSRACPAPGVAGREPQELQSAVAAVVRDEEALELLSEELSVALLLLMQHGADVCRAYHERDADSSCAVTVSTIRRALR
;
A
#
# COMPACT_ATOMS: atom_id res chain seq x y z
N MET A 1 5.23 43.51 10.50
CA MET A 1 4.01 42.98 9.88
C MET A 1 4.34 41.58 9.41
N HIS A 2 4.09 40.57 10.26
CA HIS A 2 4.08 39.18 9.81
C HIS A 2 2.65 38.89 9.41
N ASP A 3 2.40 38.80 8.11
CA ASP A 3 1.17 38.24 7.58
C ASP A 3 1.04 36.82 8.12
N GLY A 4 0.13 36.64 9.07
CA GLY A 4 -0.30 35.33 9.51
C GLY A 4 -1.08 34.71 8.36
N LEU A 5 -0.40 33.84 7.60
CA LEU A 5 -1.09 32.94 6.69
C LEU A 5 -2.23 32.24 7.47
N PRO A 6 -3.44 32.14 6.89
CA PRO A 6 -4.55 31.50 7.57
C PRO A 6 -4.15 30.06 7.92
N GLN A 7 -4.35 29.67 9.17
CA GLN A 7 -4.21 28.27 9.58
C GLN A 7 -5.09 27.41 8.68
N LEU A 8 -4.49 26.38 8.09
CA LEU A 8 -5.20 25.47 7.21
C LEU A 8 -6.26 24.70 8.04
N ASP A 9 -7.52 24.74 7.59
CA ASP A 9 -8.62 24.07 8.27
C ASP A 9 -8.49 22.55 8.09
N ALA A 10 -8.51 21.79 9.19
CA ALA A 10 -8.48 20.34 9.19
C ALA A 10 -9.60 19.74 8.31
N ALA A 11 -10.74 20.44 8.17
CA ALA A 11 -11.82 20.03 7.27
C ALA A 11 -11.37 19.95 5.80
N ARG A 12 -10.45 20.81 5.36
CA ARG A 12 -9.91 20.81 3.99
C ARG A 12 -9.00 19.62 3.73
N VAL A 13 -8.16 19.26 4.70
CA VAL A 13 -7.31 18.07 4.62
C VAL A 13 -8.19 16.82 4.54
N SER A 14 -9.19 16.71 5.41
CA SER A 14 -10.15 15.58 5.38
C SER A 14 -10.89 15.50 4.05
N ALA A 15 -11.39 16.64 3.52
CA ALA A 15 -12.08 16.66 2.23
C ALA A 15 -11.18 16.21 1.07
N LEU A 16 -9.90 16.60 1.06
CA LEU A 16 -8.92 16.10 0.10
C LEU A 16 -8.71 14.59 0.24
N LEU A 17 -8.53 14.09 1.45
CA LEU A 17 -8.29 12.68 1.72
C LEU A 17 -9.50 11.79 1.38
N ASP A 18 -10.70 12.28 1.61
CA ASP A 18 -11.95 11.62 1.21
C ASP A 18 -12.03 11.55 -0.32
N ALA A 19 -11.87 12.68 -1.01
CA ALA A 19 -11.94 12.74 -2.46
C ALA A 19 -10.86 11.88 -3.14
N ALA A 20 -9.61 11.97 -2.69
CA ALA A 20 -8.50 11.19 -3.18
C ALA A 20 -8.68 9.69 -2.86
N GLY A 21 -9.14 9.38 -1.65
CA GLY A 21 -9.40 8.02 -1.21
C GLY A 21 -10.50 7.35 -2.03
N ASP A 22 -11.64 8.02 -2.23
CA ASP A 22 -12.74 7.54 -3.06
C ASP A 22 -12.32 7.35 -4.51
N SER A 23 -11.59 8.32 -5.06
CA SER A 23 -11.03 8.23 -6.41
C SER A 23 -10.11 7.01 -6.55
N ALA A 24 -9.18 6.83 -5.60
CA ALA A 24 -8.25 5.71 -5.59
C ALA A 24 -8.97 4.36 -5.47
N LEU A 25 -9.92 4.22 -4.55
CA LEU A 25 -10.72 3.00 -4.40
C LEU A 25 -11.51 2.70 -5.67
N ASN A 26 -12.11 3.71 -6.30
CA ASN A 26 -12.83 3.54 -7.55
C ASN A 26 -11.91 3.15 -8.72
N CYS A 27 -10.71 3.72 -8.81
CA CYS A 27 -9.70 3.36 -9.80
C CYS A 27 -9.21 1.92 -9.61
N VAL A 28 -8.86 1.56 -8.38
CA VAL A 28 -8.38 0.22 -8.05
C VAL A 28 -9.45 -0.84 -8.30
N ARG A 29 -10.71 -0.62 -7.87
CA ARG A 29 -11.82 -1.56 -8.12
C ARG A 29 -12.08 -1.81 -9.60
N ARG A 30 -11.86 -0.81 -10.46
CA ARG A 30 -12.01 -0.93 -11.93
C ARG A 30 -10.76 -1.46 -12.63
N SER A 31 -9.63 -1.55 -11.91
CA SER A 31 -8.37 -2.03 -12.46
C SER A 31 -8.47 -3.47 -12.97
N THR A 32 -7.66 -3.80 -13.97
CA THR A 32 -7.65 -5.14 -14.55
C THR A 32 -7.27 -6.21 -13.53
N VAL A 33 -6.37 -5.92 -12.60
CA VAL A 33 -5.99 -6.91 -11.57
C VAL A 33 -7.15 -7.20 -10.63
N PHE A 34 -7.90 -6.19 -10.19
CA PHE A 34 -9.07 -6.39 -9.31
C PHE A 34 -10.19 -7.13 -10.01
N ARG A 35 -10.49 -6.75 -11.26
CA ARG A 35 -11.49 -7.45 -12.07
C ARG A 35 -11.14 -8.92 -12.22
N ARG A 36 -9.90 -9.22 -12.63
CA ARG A 36 -9.42 -10.59 -12.82
C ARG A 36 -9.31 -11.39 -11.51
N MET A 37 -9.06 -10.73 -10.39
CA MET A 37 -9.15 -11.36 -9.07
C MET A 37 -10.59 -11.71 -8.70
N GLY A 38 -11.53 -10.80 -8.96
CA GLY A 38 -12.95 -10.95 -8.62
C GLY A 38 -13.70 -11.96 -9.48
N ASP A 39 -13.42 -12.02 -10.79
CA ASP A 39 -14.02 -12.99 -11.71
C ASP A 39 -13.24 -14.33 -11.80
N GLY A 40 -12.11 -14.44 -11.10
CA GLY A 40 -11.31 -15.65 -11.01
C GLY A 40 -10.37 -15.90 -12.21
N THR A 41 -10.33 -15.01 -13.21
CA THR A 41 -9.50 -15.16 -14.41
C THR A 41 -8.01 -14.86 -14.19
N LEU A 42 -7.62 -14.30 -13.04
CA LEU A 42 -6.22 -14.21 -12.62
C LEU A 42 -5.81 -15.54 -11.98
N PRO A 43 -4.82 -16.29 -12.50
CA PRO A 43 -4.40 -17.55 -11.91
C PRO A 43 -3.90 -17.35 -10.47
N PHE A 44 -3.94 -18.41 -9.66
CA PHE A 44 -3.56 -18.35 -8.24
C PHE A 44 -2.20 -17.72 -8.01
N ALA A 45 -1.19 -18.09 -8.80
CA ALA A 45 0.16 -17.52 -8.70
C ALA A 45 0.16 -16.01 -8.97
N GLY A 46 -0.71 -15.51 -9.86
CA GLY A 46 -0.89 -14.07 -10.10
C GLY A 46 -1.58 -13.37 -8.94
N ARG A 47 -2.59 -14.00 -8.33
CA ARG A 47 -3.23 -13.48 -7.11
C ARG A 47 -2.22 -13.38 -5.96
N ALA A 48 -1.46 -14.45 -5.72
CA ALA A 48 -0.38 -14.47 -4.72
C ALA A 48 0.66 -13.37 -5.00
N ALA A 49 1.14 -13.26 -6.25
CA ALA A 49 2.11 -12.23 -6.62
C ALA A 49 1.59 -10.80 -6.37
N TYR A 50 0.30 -10.53 -6.59
CA TYR A 50 -0.31 -9.24 -6.26
C TYR A 50 -0.27 -8.95 -4.75
N LEU A 51 -0.64 -9.94 -3.93
CA LEU A 51 -0.58 -9.84 -2.47
C LEU A 51 0.86 -9.66 -1.98
N GLU A 52 1.83 -10.35 -2.58
CA GLU A 52 3.26 -10.18 -2.29
C GLU A 52 3.71 -8.73 -2.55
N GLN A 53 3.28 -8.11 -3.65
CA GLN A 53 3.62 -6.69 -3.92
C GLN A 53 2.98 -5.76 -2.88
N HIS A 54 1.74 -6.02 -2.47
CA HIS A 54 1.11 -5.21 -1.41
C HIS A 54 1.81 -5.35 -0.07
N TRP A 55 2.12 -6.59 0.33
CA TRP A 55 2.88 -6.90 1.53
C TRP A 55 4.22 -6.18 1.57
N GLU A 56 4.98 -6.27 0.47
CA GLU A 56 6.30 -5.66 0.37
C GLU A 56 6.22 -4.13 0.42
N GLY A 57 5.23 -3.54 -0.25
CA GLY A 57 4.97 -2.10 -0.20
C GLY A 57 4.69 -1.58 1.21
N LEU A 58 3.84 -2.27 1.97
CA LEU A 58 3.55 -1.94 3.36
C LEU A 58 4.81 -2.02 4.24
N ARG A 59 5.64 -3.05 4.03
CA ARG A 59 6.89 -3.26 4.77
C ARG A 59 7.92 -2.15 4.50
N ILE A 60 8.05 -1.73 3.24
CA ILE A 60 8.93 -0.63 2.82
C ILE A 60 8.51 0.68 3.52
N LEU A 61 7.22 1.02 3.45
CA LEU A 61 6.68 2.24 4.07
C LEU A 61 6.88 2.25 5.59
N ARG A 62 6.63 1.11 6.25
CA ARG A 62 6.88 0.97 7.68
C ARG A 62 8.35 1.21 8.01
N SER A 63 9.26 0.65 7.21
CA SER A 63 10.70 0.83 7.40
C SER A 63 11.12 2.29 7.21
N ALA A 64 10.58 2.96 6.19
CA ALA A 64 10.88 4.37 5.92
C ALA A 64 10.40 5.26 7.07
N LEU A 65 9.15 5.12 7.51
CA LEU A 65 8.55 5.91 8.59
C LEU A 65 9.14 5.60 9.99
N ALA A 66 9.67 4.40 10.20
CA ALA A 66 10.34 4.03 11.45
C ALA A 66 11.82 4.43 11.48
N SER A 67 12.38 4.94 10.38
CA SER A 67 13.79 5.31 10.31
C SER A 67 14.08 6.58 11.11
N PRO A 68 15.22 6.68 11.81
CA PRO A 68 15.60 7.89 12.57
C PRO A 68 15.81 9.16 11.71
N GLY A 69 15.82 9.03 10.38
CA GLY A 69 15.82 10.17 9.45
C GLY A 69 14.42 10.65 9.07
N ALA A 70 13.40 9.81 9.27
CA ALA A 70 11.99 10.18 9.12
C ALA A 70 11.42 10.79 10.40
N THR A 71 12.25 10.97 11.45
CA THR A 71 11.80 11.71 12.63
C THR A 71 11.41 13.10 12.19
N PRO A 72 10.17 13.50 12.47
CA PRO A 72 9.73 14.84 12.18
C PRO A 72 10.67 15.86 12.80
N GLY A 73 10.73 17.07 12.21
CA GLY A 73 11.05 18.26 13.00
C GLY A 73 10.12 18.37 14.24
N PRO A 74 10.17 19.43 15.04
CA PRO A 74 9.41 19.59 16.30
C PRO A 74 7.87 19.67 16.17
N ALA A 75 7.28 18.89 15.27
CA ALA A 75 6.30 19.36 14.33
C ALA A 75 5.23 18.29 14.09
N VAL A 76 5.59 17.03 13.83
CA VAL A 76 4.59 15.96 13.70
C VAL A 76 4.46 15.23 15.03
N ASP A 77 3.22 15.08 15.46
CA ASP A 77 2.87 14.35 16.66
C ASP A 77 3.34 12.89 16.57
N ALA A 78 4.23 12.51 17.50
CA ALA A 78 4.78 11.16 17.57
C ALA A 78 3.69 10.09 17.71
N VAL A 79 2.55 10.43 18.31
CA VAL A 79 1.40 9.53 18.47
C VAL A 79 0.75 9.23 17.12
N SER A 80 0.54 10.25 16.30
CA SER A 80 0.01 10.14 14.95
C SER A 80 0.87 9.25 14.04
N LEU A 81 2.20 9.46 14.05
CA LEU A 81 3.14 8.62 13.29
C LEU A 81 3.15 7.16 13.80
N ALA A 82 3.12 6.96 15.13
CA ALA A 82 3.04 5.63 15.73
C ALA A 82 1.76 4.90 15.34
N SER A 83 0.62 5.61 15.26
CA SER A 83 -0.66 5.05 14.80
C SER A 83 -0.55 4.56 13.36
N LEU A 84 0.06 5.36 12.47
CA LEU A 84 0.27 4.98 11.07
C LEU A 84 1.17 3.73 10.96
N CYS A 85 2.29 3.71 11.69
CA CYS A 85 3.21 2.57 11.75
C CYS A 85 2.54 1.30 12.31
N SER A 86 1.64 1.46 13.29
CA SER A 86 0.82 0.37 13.81
C SER A 86 -0.14 -0.16 12.74
N GLY A 87 -0.79 0.73 12.00
CA GLY A 87 -1.66 0.37 10.86
C GLY A 87 -0.90 -0.41 9.78
N LEU A 88 0.29 0.06 9.39
CA LEU A 88 1.16 -0.63 8.44
C LEU A 88 1.55 -2.01 8.93
N SER A 89 1.94 -2.13 10.21
CA SER A 89 2.31 -3.43 10.80
C SER A 89 1.14 -4.41 10.80
N GLY A 90 -0.04 -3.98 11.25
CA GLY A 90 -1.24 -4.82 11.25
C GLY A 90 -1.64 -5.30 9.86
N ALA A 91 -1.58 -4.41 8.85
CA ALA A 91 -1.83 -4.79 7.47
C ALA A 91 -0.76 -5.76 6.94
N THR A 92 0.53 -5.51 7.20
CA THR A 92 1.62 -6.43 6.82
C THR A 92 1.42 -7.82 7.41
N ASP A 93 0.98 -7.93 8.68
CA ASP A 93 0.76 -9.21 9.35
C ASP A 93 -0.45 -9.98 8.76
N GLN A 94 -1.51 -9.27 8.37
CA GLN A 94 -2.67 -9.87 7.70
C GLN A 94 -2.31 -10.44 6.33
N PHE A 95 -1.59 -9.66 5.52
CA PHE A 95 -1.08 -10.14 4.23
C PHE A 95 -0.10 -11.30 4.41
N SER A 96 0.75 -11.22 5.43
CA SER A 96 1.66 -12.30 5.81
C SER A 96 0.91 -13.61 6.07
N GLY A 97 -0.14 -13.57 6.90
CA GLY A 97 -0.94 -14.74 7.19
C GLY A 97 -1.71 -15.27 5.98
N ALA A 98 -2.21 -14.39 5.10
CA ALA A 98 -2.87 -14.79 3.86
C ALA A 98 -1.89 -15.50 2.90
N LEU A 99 -0.68 -14.97 2.76
CA LEU A 99 0.38 -15.55 1.92
C LEU A 99 0.94 -16.85 2.53
N ASP A 100 1.08 -16.94 3.86
CA ASP A 100 1.48 -18.19 4.51
C ASP A 100 0.50 -19.34 4.21
N ARG A 101 -0.80 -19.05 4.19
CA ARG A 101 -1.83 -20.00 3.77
C ARG A 101 -1.73 -20.31 2.27
N ALA A 102 -1.50 -19.30 1.43
CA ALA A 102 -1.41 -19.47 -0.01
C ALA A 102 -0.20 -20.33 -0.43
N HIS A 103 0.95 -20.12 0.20
CA HIS A 103 2.19 -20.83 -0.12
C HIS A 103 2.39 -22.10 0.71
N ALA A 104 1.55 -22.36 1.73
CA ALA A 104 1.70 -23.43 2.72
C ALA A 104 3.05 -23.42 3.47
N THR A 105 3.74 -22.27 3.51
CA THR A 105 5.02 -22.08 4.18
C THR A 105 5.32 -20.60 4.36
N ALA A 106 6.17 -20.22 5.31
CA ALA A 106 6.66 -18.84 5.46
C ALA A 106 7.79 -18.47 4.48
N ARG A 107 8.37 -19.46 3.79
CA ARG A 107 9.55 -19.30 2.91
C ARG A 107 9.31 -18.49 1.64
N TRP A 108 8.05 -18.13 1.33
CA TRP A 108 7.76 -17.22 0.23
C TRP A 108 8.38 -15.84 0.47
N ARG A 109 8.55 -15.40 1.74
CA ARG A 109 9.18 -14.11 2.07
C ARG A 109 10.58 -13.98 1.46
N ASP A 110 11.34 -15.07 1.45
CA ASP A 110 12.71 -15.11 0.90
C ASP A 110 12.75 -15.25 -0.63
N ARG A 111 11.60 -15.57 -1.25
CA ARG A 111 11.51 -15.99 -2.66
C ARG A 111 10.51 -15.20 -3.49
N HIS A 112 9.79 -14.27 -2.87
CA HIS A 112 8.76 -13.47 -3.53
C HIS A 112 9.40 -12.69 -4.68
N VAL A 113 8.69 -12.62 -5.80
CA VAL A 113 9.22 -11.94 -6.98
C VAL A 113 8.92 -10.46 -6.84
N THR A 114 9.96 -9.63 -6.76
CA THR A 114 9.80 -8.18 -6.84
C THR A 114 9.50 -7.78 -8.29
N MET A 115 8.34 -7.18 -8.53
CA MET A 115 7.97 -6.68 -9.87
C MET A 115 8.69 -5.36 -10.20
N PRO A 116 8.86 -5.00 -11.50
CA PRO A 116 9.52 -3.74 -11.88
C PRO A 116 8.93 -2.48 -11.23
N SER A 117 7.60 -2.37 -11.16
CA SER A 117 6.89 -1.29 -10.45
C SER A 117 7.26 -1.20 -8.96
N MET A 118 7.53 -2.34 -8.30
CA MET A 118 7.97 -2.32 -6.91
C MET A 118 9.39 -1.76 -6.77
N LEU A 119 10.26 -1.94 -7.76
CA LEU A 119 11.57 -1.29 -7.77
C LEU A 119 11.45 0.23 -7.93
N GLN A 120 10.53 0.70 -8.78
CA GLN A 120 10.22 2.13 -8.92
C GLN A 120 9.66 2.69 -7.61
N PHE A 121 8.71 2.00 -6.99
CA PHE A 121 8.18 2.36 -5.68
C PHE A 121 9.28 2.43 -4.61
N ARG A 122 10.16 1.43 -4.52
CA ARG A 122 11.29 1.46 -3.57
C ARG A 122 12.20 2.67 -3.78
N ARG A 123 12.49 3.05 -5.03
CA ARG A 123 13.30 4.24 -5.34
C ARG A 123 12.61 5.51 -4.90
N HIS A 124 11.33 5.67 -5.25
CA HIS A 124 10.53 6.84 -4.84
C HIS A 124 10.50 6.99 -3.32
N ILE A 125 10.21 5.91 -2.58
CA ILE A 125 10.20 5.95 -1.10
C ILE A 125 11.58 6.27 -0.52
N ALA A 126 12.66 5.76 -1.12
CA ALA A 126 14.01 6.10 -0.69
C ALA A 126 14.32 7.58 -0.95
N GLU A 127 13.92 8.14 -2.10
CA GLU A 127 14.08 9.56 -2.41
C GLU A 127 13.31 10.44 -1.42
N LEU A 128 12.05 10.11 -1.11
CA LEU A 128 11.27 10.81 -0.09
C LEU A 128 11.96 10.75 1.28
N GLN A 129 12.48 9.58 1.66
CA GLN A 129 13.19 9.40 2.92
C GLN A 129 14.49 10.21 2.97
N ASP A 130 15.28 10.19 1.90
CA ASP A 130 16.55 10.92 1.81
C ASP A 130 16.33 12.45 1.81
N ASN A 131 15.20 12.90 1.27
CA ASN A 131 14.79 14.31 1.27
C ASN A 131 14.09 14.74 2.57
N GLY A 132 13.80 13.81 3.49
CA GLY A 132 13.03 14.10 4.70
C GLY A 132 11.57 14.47 4.42
N ASP A 133 11.00 14.06 3.30
CA ASP A 133 9.63 14.35 2.90
C ASP A 133 8.63 13.42 3.61
N VAL A 134 8.28 13.82 4.82
CA VAL A 134 7.30 13.10 5.66
C VAL A 134 5.90 13.15 5.05
N ILE A 135 5.53 14.24 4.35
CA ILE A 135 4.20 14.39 3.75
C ILE A 135 4.01 13.33 2.66
N GLY A 136 5.00 13.19 1.78
CA GLY A 136 5.01 12.14 0.77
C GLY A 136 4.93 10.75 1.40
N LEU A 137 5.79 10.43 2.38
CA LEU A 137 5.77 9.12 3.03
C LEU A 137 4.39 8.78 3.66
N VAL A 138 3.75 9.77 4.29
CA VAL A 138 2.44 9.62 4.90
C VAL A 138 1.33 9.49 3.84
N ALA A 139 1.41 10.21 2.73
CA ALA A 139 0.48 10.09 1.59
C ALA A 139 0.49 8.65 1.01
N HIS A 140 1.69 8.11 0.77
CA HIS A 140 1.84 6.74 0.27
C HIS A 140 1.37 5.70 1.28
N ALA A 141 1.64 5.89 2.57
CA ALA A 141 1.17 5.02 3.63
C ALA A 141 -0.36 5.03 3.76
N TYR A 142 -0.98 6.22 3.77
CA TYR A 142 -2.44 6.38 3.78
C TYR A 142 -3.08 5.60 2.63
N LEU A 143 -2.63 5.85 1.39
CA LEU A 143 -3.27 5.25 0.23
C LEU A 143 -3.04 3.74 0.16
N ARG A 144 -1.84 3.26 0.53
CA ARG A 144 -1.55 1.83 0.58
C ARG A 144 -2.41 1.11 1.61
N LEU A 145 -2.60 1.70 2.79
CA LEU A 145 -3.48 1.17 3.83
C LEU A 145 -4.94 1.17 3.37
N LEU A 146 -5.41 2.25 2.75
CA LEU A 146 -6.77 2.33 2.22
C LEU A 146 -7.02 1.24 1.17
N VAL A 147 -6.13 1.08 0.21
CA VAL A 147 -6.27 0.06 -0.84
C VAL A 147 -6.13 -1.35 -0.28
N SER A 148 -5.29 -1.57 0.73
CA SER A 148 -5.15 -2.88 1.37
C SER A 148 -6.48 -3.39 1.92
N ARG A 149 -7.37 -2.50 2.39
CA ARG A 149 -8.72 -2.84 2.87
C ARG A 149 -9.68 -3.27 1.76
N ALA A 150 -9.48 -2.73 0.57
CA ALA A 150 -10.29 -3.08 -0.59
C ALA A 150 -9.82 -4.39 -1.25
N CYS A 151 -8.64 -4.89 -0.88
CA CYS A 151 -8.07 -6.09 -1.46
C CYS A 151 -9.01 -7.30 -1.24
N PRO A 152 -9.40 -8.05 -2.29
CA PRO A 152 -10.35 -9.15 -2.19
C PRO A 152 -9.77 -10.43 -1.52
N ALA A 153 -8.79 -10.28 -0.64
CA ALA A 153 -8.11 -11.39 0.03
C ALA A 153 -8.79 -11.72 1.38
N PRO A 154 -9.11 -13.00 1.66
CA PRO A 154 -9.72 -13.39 2.92
C PRO A 154 -8.83 -13.09 4.13
N GLY A 155 -9.41 -12.42 5.14
CA GLY A 155 -8.74 -12.11 6.42
C GLY A 155 -7.88 -10.85 6.42
N VAL A 156 -7.96 -10.03 5.37
CA VAL A 156 -7.40 -8.68 5.35
C VAL A 156 -8.50 -7.69 5.76
N ALA A 157 -8.37 -7.09 6.95
CA ALA A 157 -9.28 -6.08 7.50
C ALA A 157 -8.44 -4.95 8.11
N GLY A 158 -8.44 -3.77 7.51
CA GLY A 158 -7.68 -2.62 8.01
C GLY A 158 -8.42 -1.80 9.07
N ARG A 159 -7.68 -0.91 9.75
CA ARG A 159 -8.21 0.11 10.68
C ARG A 159 -9.16 1.09 10.00
N GLU A 160 -10.05 1.69 10.77
CA GLU A 160 -11.04 2.68 10.29
C GLU A 160 -10.39 3.87 9.57
N PRO A 161 -10.98 4.39 8.47
CA PRO A 161 -10.34 5.42 7.66
C PRO A 161 -10.08 6.71 8.44
N GLN A 162 -10.93 7.00 9.43
CA GLN A 162 -10.82 8.21 10.25
C GLN A 162 -9.52 8.24 11.06
N GLU A 163 -9.06 7.11 11.61
CA GLU A 163 -7.79 7.03 12.35
C GLU A 163 -6.58 7.31 11.46
N LEU A 164 -6.67 6.91 10.18
CA LEU A 164 -5.62 7.16 9.19
C LEU A 164 -5.60 8.64 8.78
N GLN A 165 -6.79 9.23 8.57
CA GLN A 165 -6.90 10.63 8.17
C GLN A 165 -6.37 11.60 9.23
N SER A 166 -6.62 11.34 10.52
CA SER A 166 -6.07 12.15 11.61
C SER A 166 -4.53 12.19 11.58
N ALA A 167 -3.89 11.05 11.28
CA ALA A 167 -2.45 10.99 11.21
C ALA A 167 -1.85 11.76 10.02
N VAL A 168 -2.58 11.82 8.89
CA VAL A 168 -2.20 12.67 7.75
C VAL A 168 -2.42 14.14 8.05
N ALA A 169 -3.56 14.50 8.66
CA ALA A 169 -3.86 15.88 9.02
C ALA A 169 -2.82 16.48 9.99
N ALA A 170 -2.21 15.64 10.84
CA ALA A 170 -1.16 16.07 11.76
C ALA A 170 0.14 16.54 11.08
N VAL A 171 0.37 16.22 9.80
CA VAL A 171 1.60 16.60 9.08
C VAL A 171 1.43 17.78 8.12
N VAL A 172 0.19 18.17 7.80
CA VAL A 172 -0.14 19.26 6.88
C VAL A 172 -0.41 20.54 7.66
N ARG A 173 0.35 21.61 7.40
CA ARG A 173 0.25 22.88 8.17
C ARG A 173 -0.19 24.09 7.35
N ASP A 174 0.12 24.07 6.07
CA ASP A 174 -0.02 25.18 5.15
C ASP A 174 -0.41 24.68 3.76
N GLU A 175 -0.70 25.62 2.86
CA GLU A 175 -1.17 25.33 1.51
C GLU A 175 -0.14 24.55 0.68
N GLU A 176 1.15 24.84 0.87
CA GLU A 176 2.23 24.15 0.17
C GLU A 176 2.28 22.67 0.57
N ALA A 177 2.15 22.38 1.87
CA ALA A 177 2.02 21.02 2.38
C ALA A 177 0.75 20.31 1.88
N LEU A 178 -0.35 21.04 1.69
CA LEU A 178 -1.60 20.49 1.16
C LEU A 178 -1.47 20.15 -0.34
N GLU A 179 -0.81 21.01 -1.11
CA GLU A 179 -0.52 20.80 -2.52
C GLU A 179 0.40 19.59 -2.71
N LEU A 180 1.50 19.53 -1.95
CA LEU A 180 2.42 18.39 -1.94
C LEU A 180 1.70 17.08 -1.57
N LEU A 181 0.82 17.12 -0.55
CA LEU A 181 -0.01 15.95 -0.20
C LEU A 181 -0.86 15.50 -1.39
N SER A 182 -1.52 16.42 -2.08
CA SER A 182 -2.36 16.10 -3.25
C SER A 182 -1.56 15.49 -4.39
N GLU A 183 -0.36 16.02 -4.66
CA GLU A 183 0.57 15.49 -5.67
C GLU A 183 1.00 14.07 -5.31
N GLU A 184 1.46 13.86 -4.07
CA GLU A 184 1.95 12.55 -3.63
C GLU A 184 0.84 11.50 -3.50
N LEU A 185 -0.39 11.89 -3.19
CA LEU A 185 -1.56 10.99 -3.28
C LEU A 185 -1.79 10.51 -4.73
N SER A 186 -1.58 11.40 -5.71
CA SER A 186 -1.70 11.06 -7.13
C SER A 186 -0.57 10.12 -7.57
N VAL A 187 0.68 10.40 -7.16
CA VAL A 187 1.84 9.54 -7.42
C VAL A 187 1.64 8.16 -6.77
N ALA A 188 1.19 8.11 -5.52
CA ALA A 188 0.89 6.87 -4.81
C ALA A 188 -0.14 6.02 -5.56
N LEU A 189 -1.22 6.63 -6.08
CA LEU A 189 -2.22 5.93 -6.87
C LEU A 189 -1.63 5.35 -8.15
N LEU A 190 -0.83 6.13 -8.88
CA LEU A 190 -0.18 5.68 -10.11
C LEU A 190 0.72 4.46 -9.86
N LEU A 191 1.59 4.53 -8.85
CA LEU A 191 2.46 3.41 -8.48
C LEU A 191 1.64 2.18 -8.05
N LEU A 192 0.58 2.37 -7.26
CA LEU A 192 -0.36 1.30 -6.88
C LEU A 192 -0.98 0.60 -8.10
N MET A 193 -1.44 1.37 -9.08
CA MET A 193 -2.03 0.84 -10.31
C MET A 193 -1.01 0.12 -11.18
N GLN A 194 0.23 0.61 -11.24
CA GLN A 194 1.33 -0.04 -11.95
C GLN A 194 1.65 -1.44 -11.39
N HIS A 195 1.62 -1.62 -10.06
CA HIS A 195 1.79 -2.97 -9.46
C HIS A 195 0.76 -3.96 -9.99
N GLY A 196 -0.51 -3.55 -10.08
CA GLY A 196 -1.57 -4.38 -10.64
C GLY A 196 -1.37 -4.70 -12.12
N ALA A 197 -0.93 -3.70 -12.89
CA ALA A 197 -0.64 -3.85 -14.32
C ALA A 197 0.51 -4.83 -14.58
N ASP A 198 1.60 -4.75 -13.81
CA ASP A 198 2.75 -5.64 -13.93
C ASP A 198 2.36 -7.09 -13.62
N VAL A 199 1.57 -7.33 -12.57
CA VAL A 199 1.06 -8.67 -12.28
C VAL A 199 0.18 -9.17 -13.42
N CYS A 200 -0.73 -8.35 -13.94
CA CYS A 200 -1.59 -8.78 -15.05
C CYS A 200 -0.77 -9.14 -16.30
N ARG A 201 0.30 -8.39 -16.59
CA ARG A 201 1.20 -8.63 -17.70
C ARG A 201 1.99 -9.92 -17.52
N ALA A 202 2.58 -10.13 -16.34
CA ALA A 202 3.38 -11.32 -16.03
C ALA A 202 2.56 -12.63 -16.05
N TYR A 203 1.25 -12.54 -15.80
CA TYR A 203 0.32 -13.67 -15.75
C TYR A 203 -0.79 -13.57 -16.81
N HIS A 204 -0.50 -12.94 -17.97
CA HIS A 204 -1.47 -12.78 -19.06
C HIS A 204 -1.78 -14.09 -19.78
N GLU A 205 -0.76 -14.90 -20.06
CA GLU A 205 -0.85 -16.12 -20.89
C GLU A 205 -1.05 -17.41 -20.10
N ARG A 206 -1.24 -17.33 -18.77
CA ARG A 206 -1.37 -18.52 -17.92
C ARG A 206 -2.84 -18.85 -17.65
N ASP A 207 -3.27 -20.02 -18.11
CA ASP A 207 -4.62 -20.54 -17.85
C ASP A 207 -4.87 -20.74 -16.36
N ALA A 208 -6.12 -20.50 -15.93
CA ALA A 208 -6.57 -20.76 -14.56
C ALA A 208 -6.34 -22.24 -14.16
N ASP A 209 -6.47 -23.18 -15.10
CA ASP A 209 -6.31 -24.62 -14.88
C ASP A 209 -4.87 -25.06 -14.61
N SER A 210 -3.88 -24.28 -15.06
CA SER A 210 -2.47 -24.51 -14.70
C SER A 210 -2.23 -24.39 -13.19
N SER A 211 -3.12 -23.70 -12.47
CA SER A 211 -3.12 -23.59 -11.01
C SER A 211 -3.48 -24.89 -10.30
N CYS A 212 -4.40 -25.70 -10.84
CA CYS A 212 -4.79 -26.96 -10.21
C CYS A 212 -3.66 -28.00 -10.24
N ALA A 213 -2.88 -28.04 -11.33
CA ALA A 213 -1.71 -28.90 -11.43
C ALA A 213 -0.59 -28.51 -10.43
N VAL A 214 -0.41 -27.22 -10.16
CA VAL A 214 0.53 -26.73 -9.13
C VAL A 214 0.05 -27.06 -7.72
N THR A 215 -1.26 -26.91 -7.43
CA THR A 215 -1.82 -27.29 -6.12
C THR A 215 -1.74 -28.80 -5.88
N VAL A 216 -2.06 -29.64 -6.89
CA VAL A 216 -1.97 -31.10 -6.78
C VAL A 216 -0.52 -31.57 -6.64
N SER A 217 0.43 -30.98 -7.36
CA SER A 217 1.86 -31.32 -7.21
C SER A 217 2.43 -30.88 -5.86
N THR A 218 1.97 -29.74 -5.32
CA THR A 218 2.35 -29.27 -3.98
C THR A 218 1.79 -30.16 -2.89
N ILE A 219 0.52 -30.58 -2.98
CA ILE A 219 -0.11 -31.54 -2.05
C ILE A 219 0.59 -32.91 -2.13
N ARG A 220 0.85 -33.43 -3.34
CA ARG A 220 1.58 -34.70 -3.51
C ARG A 220 3.00 -34.67 -2.94
N ARG A 221 3.65 -33.51 -2.95
CA ARG A 221 4.99 -33.34 -2.37
C ARG A 221 4.96 -33.20 -0.85
N ALA A 222 3.87 -32.70 -0.28
CA ALA A 222 3.66 -32.62 1.17
C ALA A 222 3.19 -33.94 1.80
N LEU A 223 2.65 -34.87 1.00
CA LEU A 223 2.22 -36.21 1.42
C LEU A 223 3.29 -37.31 1.21
N ARG A 224 4.51 -36.94 0.83
CA ARG A 224 5.69 -37.81 0.77
C ARG A 224 6.68 -37.40 1.84
#